data_AF-A0A972NDB4-F1
#
_entry.id   AF-A0A972NDB4-F1
#
_cell.length_a   1.000
_cell.length_b   1.000
_cell.length_c   1.000
_cell.angle_alpha   90.00
_cell.angle_beta   90.00
_cell.angle_gamma   90.00
#
_symmetry.space_group_name_H-M   'P 1'
#
loop_
_entity.id
_entity.type
_entity.pdbx_description
1 polymer ?
#
loop_
_entity_poly.entity_id
_entity_poly.type
_entity_poly.pdbx_seq_one_letter_code
_entity_poly.pdbx_strand_id
1 'polypeptide(L)'
;MERMSDFTFGLALMKLEEELGLLRQVAFRLPENLRPEETLSLLNRAVALLRAGSDLLAGLGEEVEPGWARDVVFSVFEALFIVQTLLERLEGHLPLFFDGVSVFEEPLIEKLRQVVDALHSYAGHSAEPLDFDELSYILQEIAKTLEVELVRSKHLMEKVV
;
A
#
# COMPACT_ATOMS: atom_id res chain seq x y z
N MET A 1 22.38 -10.51 -1.20
CA MET A 1 21.24 -10.07 -0.37
C MET A 1 21.40 -10.74 0.98
N GLU A 2 21.37 -10.00 2.08
CA GLU A 2 21.41 -10.55 3.43
C GLU A 2 20.02 -10.99 3.85
N ARG A 3 19.91 -12.20 4.41
CA ARG A 3 18.65 -12.81 4.88
C ARG A 3 18.04 -11.96 6.00
N MET A 4 16.75 -11.64 5.91
CA MET A 4 16.07 -11.03 7.06
C MET A 4 15.93 -12.06 8.19
N SER A 5 16.41 -11.73 9.38
CA SER A 5 16.21 -12.58 10.56
C SER A 5 14.75 -12.53 11.03
N ASP A 6 14.26 -13.57 11.71
CA ASP A 6 12.92 -13.60 12.32
C ASP A 6 12.65 -12.38 13.19
N PHE A 7 13.69 -11.87 13.88
CA PHE A 7 13.62 -10.65 14.66
C PHE A 7 13.38 -9.40 13.79
N THR A 8 14.08 -9.30 12.65
CA THR A 8 13.90 -8.20 11.69
C THR A 8 12.51 -8.24 11.06
N PHE A 9 12.00 -9.43 10.76
CA PHE A 9 10.63 -9.64 10.29
C PHE A 9 9.59 -9.19 11.30
N GLY A 10 9.72 -9.63 12.56
CA GLY A 10 8.81 -9.24 13.62
C GLY A 10 8.78 -7.72 13.84
N LEU A 11 9.93 -7.04 13.76
CA LEU A 11 10.00 -5.58 13.84
C LEU A 11 9.35 -4.88 12.64
N ALA A 12 9.53 -5.41 11.43
CA ALA A 12 8.91 -4.85 10.23
C ALA A 12 7.38 -4.99 10.28
N LEU A 13 6.88 -6.15 10.71
CA LEU A 13 5.47 -6.42 10.90
C LEU A 13 4.85 -5.49 11.96
N MET A 14 5.50 -5.34 13.12
CA MET A 14 5.01 -4.45 14.19
C MET A 14 4.91 -2.99 13.73
N LYS A 15 5.87 -2.50 12.94
CA LYS A 15 5.82 -1.14 12.37
C LYS A 15 4.67 -0.98 11.37
N LEU A 16 4.43 -1.98 10.52
CA LEU A 16 3.30 -1.98 9.59
C LEU A 16 1.98 -1.87 10.37
N GLU A 17 1.82 -2.67 11.42
CA GLU A 17 0.60 -2.68 12.25
C GLU A 17 0.37 -1.36 12.99
N GLU A 18 1.43 -0.72 13.49
CA GLU A 18 1.34 0.60 14.12
C GLU A 18 0.84 1.67 13.13
N GLU A 19 1.45 1.76 11.95
CA GLU A 19 1.03 2.70 10.89
C GLU A 19 -0.39 2.40 10.40
N LEU A 20 -0.73 1.11 10.27
CA LEU A 20 -2.07 0.67 9.90
C LEU A 20 -3.11 1.11 10.93
N GLY A 21 -2.81 0.97 12.22
CA GLY A 21 -3.69 1.39 13.31
C GLY A 21 -4.06 2.86 13.24
N LEU A 22 -3.11 3.71 12.85
CA LEU A 22 -3.33 5.15 12.66
C LEU A 22 -4.18 5.44 11.42
N LEU A 23 -3.96 4.74 10.30
CA LEU A 23 -4.67 5.00 9.04
C LEU A 23 -6.09 4.45 9.05
N ARG A 24 -6.33 3.32 9.72
CA ARG A 24 -7.63 2.62 9.78
C ARG A 24 -8.75 3.53 10.27
N GLN A 25 -8.48 4.41 11.23
CA GLN A 25 -9.50 5.33 11.77
C GLN A 25 -9.93 6.39 10.74
N VAL A 26 -9.01 6.80 9.88
CA VAL A 26 -9.23 7.89 8.91
C VAL A 26 -9.79 7.36 7.59
N ALA A 27 -9.30 6.20 7.12
CA ALA A 27 -9.74 5.60 5.85
C ALA A 27 -11.26 5.38 5.78
N PHE A 28 -11.89 4.92 6.87
CA PHE A 28 -13.34 4.67 6.88
C PHE A 28 -14.20 5.90 7.21
N ARG A 29 -13.60 7.00 7.69
CA ARG A 29 -14.31 8.23 8.08
C ARG A 29 -13.55 9.45 7.60
N LEU A 30 -13.37 9.50 6.29
CA LEU A 30 -12.71 10.62 5.63
C LEU A 30 -13.50 11.92 5.85
N PRO A 31 -12.88 13.01 6.33
CA PRO A 31 -13.56 14.30 6.48
C PRO A 31 -14.04 14.85 5.14
N GLU A 32 -15.25 15.42 5.10
CA GLU A 32 -15.79 16.01 3.85
C GLU A 32 -14.99 17.22 3.35
N ASN A 33 -14.39 17.99 4.28
CA ASN A 33 -13.61 19.19 3.99
C ASN A 33 -12.13 18.97 4.31
N LEU A 34 -11.53 17.99 3.63
CA LEU A 34 -10.11 17.68 3.77
C LEU A 34 -9.25 18.82 3.23
N ARG A 35 -8.34 19.33 4.07
CA ARG A 35 -7.39 20.34 3.61
C ARG A 35 -6.36 19.70 2.67
N PRO A 36 -5.77 20.47 1.74
CA PRO A 36 -4.73 19.96 0.85
C PRO A 36 -3.56 19.30 1.59
N GLU A 37 -3.09 19.88 2.70
CA GLU A 37 -1.96 19.36 3.48
C GLU A 37 -2.32 18.04 4.18
N GLU A 38 -3.56 17.91 4.64
CA GLU A 38 -4.09 16.69 5.24
C GLU A 38 -4.20 15.58 4.20
N THR A 39 -4.66 15.92 2.99
CA THR A 39 -4.72 14.97 1.86
C THR A 39 -3.34 14.46 1.48
N LEU A 40 -2.38 15.37 1.30
CA LEU A 40 -1.00 15.00 1.02
C LEU A 40 -0.42 14.13 2.14
N SER A 41 -0.72 14.45 3.40
CA SER A 41 -0.28 13.63 4.55
C SER A 41 -0.84 12.21 4.50
N LEU A 42 -2.13 12.04 4.19
CA LEU A 42 -2.76 10.72 4.04
C LEU A 42 -2.16 9.92 2.88
N LEU A 43 -1.91 10.57 1.74
CA LEU A 43 -1.26 9.93 0.60
C LEU A 43 0.19 9.51 0.91
N ASN A 44 0.96 10.32 1.64
CA ASN A 44 2.32 9.91 2.09
C ASN A 44 2.25 8.68 3.02
N ARG A 45 1.24 8.59 3.90
CA ARG A 45 1.05 7.39 4.74
C ARG A 45 0.67 6.16 3.92
N ALA A 46 -0.19 6.33 2.91
CA ALA A 46 -0.50 5.27 1.97
C ALA A 46 0.76 4.74 1.27
N VAL A 47 1.64 5.63 0.78
CA VAL A 47 2.94 5.27 0.21
C VAL A 47 3.79 4.48 1.21
N ALA A 48 3.88 4.93 2.46
CA ALA A 48 4.68 4.24 3.49
C ALA A 48 4.20 2.80 3.72
N LEU A 49 2.89 2.59 3.79
CA LEU A 49 2.29 1.25 3.93
C LEU A 49 2.50 0.38 2.68
N LEU A 50 2.42 0.95 1.48
CA LEU A 50 2.71 0.23 0.23
C LEU A 50 4.16 -0.27 0.20
N ARG A 51 5.11 0.58 0.62
CA ARG A 51 6.53 0.20 0.71
C ARG A 51 6.77 -0.88 1.76
N ALA A 52 6.23 -0.68 2.97
CA ALA A 52 6.37 -1.68 4.04
C ALA A 52 5.75 -3.03 3.65
N GLY A 53 4.59 -3.02 2.97
CA GLY A 53 3.97 -4.22 2.42
C GLY A 53 4.84 -4.90 1.36
N SER A 54 5.40 -4.14 0.43
CA SER A 54 6.36 -4.64 -0.56
C SER A 54 7.58 -5.30 0.09
N ASP A 55 8.22 -4.63 1.05
CA ASP A 55 9.42 -5.14 1.72
C ASP A 55 9.12 -6.46 2.46
N LEU A 56 7.96 -6.55 3.10
CA LEU A 56 7.51 -7.76 3.77
C LEU A 56 7.23 -8.91 2.80
N LEU A 57 6.58 -8.64 1.66
CA LEU A 57 6.34 -9.67 0.64
C LEU A 57 7.65 -10.15 0.00
N ALA A 58 8.58 -9.25 -0.32
CA ALA A 58 9.89 -9.62 -0.86
C ALA A 58 10.66 -10.53 0.10
N GLY A 59 10.55 -10.28 1.41
CA GLY A 59 11.14 -11.16 2.41
C GLY A 59 10.56 -12.58 2.40
N LEU A 60 9.29 -12.77 2.03
CA LEU A 60 8.64 -14.10 1.99
C LEU A 60 9.13 -14.98 0.83
N GLY A 61 9.76 -14.40 -0.19
CA GLY A 61 10.44 -15.14 -1.26
C GLY A 61 11.69 -15.89 -0.77
N GLU A 62 12.22 -15.51 0.41
CA GLU A 62 13.26 -16.25 1.11
C GLU A 62 12.62 -17.39 1.93
N GLU A 63 13.32 -18.51 2.19
CA GLU A 63 12.78 -19.65 2.96
C GLU A 63 12.33 -19.22 4.38
N VAL A 64 11.08 -18.77 4.53
CA VAL A 64 10.41 -18.37 5.77
C VAL A 64 9.58 -19.53 6.30
N GLU A 65 9.49 -19.69 7.62
CA GLU A 65 8.64 -20.73 8.21
C GLU A 65 7.16 -20.54 7.81
N PRO A 66 6.42 -21.61 7.45
CA PRO A 66 5.06 -21.49 6.92
C PRO A 66 4.06 -20.71 7.79
N GLY A 67 4.25 -20.69 9.12
CA GLY A 67 3.42 -19.92 10.04
C GLY A 67 3.55 -18.41 9.83
N TRP A 68 4.79 -17.93 9.68
CA TRP A 68 5.10 -16.52 9.44
C TRP A 68 4.58 -16.03 8.08
N ALA A 69 4.65 -16.87 7.05
CA ALA A 69 4.14 -16.50 5.73
C ALA A 69 2.65 -16.13 5.76
N ARG A 70 1.83 -16.88 6.52
CA ARG A 70 0.41 -16.58 6.66
C ARG A 70 0.18 -15.26 7.40
N ASP A 71 0.83 -15.06 8.53
CA ASP A 71 0.65 -13.86 9.36
C ASP A 71 1.09 -12.60 8.60
N VAL A 72 2.22 -12.66 7.90
CA VAL A 72 2.71 -11.57 7.05
C VAL A 72 1.73 -11.30 5.91
N VAL A 73 1.29 -12.31 5.17
CA VAL A 73 0.33 -12.11 4.07
C VAL A 73 -0.97 -11.50 4.58
N PHE A 74 -1.47 -11.94 5.75
CA PHE A 74 -2.67 -11.39 6.35
C PHE A 74 -2.51 -9.91 6.73
N SER A 75 -1.42 -9.55 7.42
CA SER A 75 -1.17 -8.15 7.82
C SER A 75 -0.91 -7.24 6.62
N VAL A 76 -0.19 -7.73 5.59
CA VAL A 76 0.00 -6.99 4.34
C VAL A 76 -1.33 -6.81 3.61
N PHE A 77 -2.16 -7.85 3.52
CA PHE A 77 -3.51 -7.75 2.97
C PHE A 77 -4.33 -6.67 3.70
N GLU A 78 -4.39 -6.71 5.03
CA GLU A 78 -5.14 -5.71 5.80
C GLU A 78 -4.63 -4.29 5.53
N ALA A 79 -3.31 -4.10 5.48
CA ALA A 79 -2.71 -2.81 5.19
C ALA A 79 -3.11 -2.29 3.81
N LEU A 80 -2.97 -3.13 2.78
CA LEU A 80 -3.28 -2.76 1.40
C LEU A 80 -4.77 -2.54 1.17
N PHE A 81 -5.62 -3.32 1.83
CA PHE A 81 -7.07 -3.10 1.79
C PHE A 81 -7.47 -1.73 2.36
N ILE A 82 -6.84 -1.31 3.46
CA ILE A 82 -7.04 0.03 4.04
C ILE A 82 -6.50 1.12 3.12
N VAL A 83 -5.33 0.92 2.51
CA VAL A 83 -4.78 1.86 1.52
C VAL A 83 -5.72 1.99 0.32
N GLN A 84 -6.19 0.87 -0.24
CA GLN A 84 -7.14 0.87 -1.35
C GLN A 84 -8.41 1.65 -0.98
N THR A 85 -9.02 1.35 0.17
CA THR A 85 -10.22 2.03 0.65
C THR A 85 -10.01 3.54 0.77
N LEU A 86 -8.83 3.95 1.28
CA LEU A 86 -8.47 5.35 1.40
C LEU A 86 -8.34 6.02 0.02
N LEU A 87 -7.62 5.39 -0.92
CA LEU A 87 -7.41 5.95 -2.25
C LEU A 87 -8.72 6.07 -3.04
N GLU A 88 -9.60 5.06 -3.00
CA GLU A 88 -10.92 5.10 -3.63
C GLU A 88 -11.77 6.27 -3.11
N ARG A 89 -11.70 6.53 -1.79
CA ARG A 89 -12.41 7.68 -1.21
C ARG A 89 -11.77 8.99 -1.64
N LEU A 90 -10.45 9.10 -1.57
CA LEU A 90 -9.74 10.30 -1.99
C LEU A 90 -9.98 10.61 -3.47
N GLU A 91 -10.12 9.60 -4.33
CA GLU A 91 -10.51 9.77 -5.74
C GLU A 91 -11.86 10.45 -5.89
N GLY A 92 -12.85 10.08 -5.07
CA GLY A 92 -14.15 10.76 -5.02
C GLY A 92 -14.05 12.24 -4.61
N HIS A 93 -13.04 12.62 -3.82
CA HIS A 93 -12.80 14.00 -3.38
C HIS A 93 -11.89 14.79 -4.33
N LEU A 94 -10.96 14.13 -5.01
CA LEU A 94 -9.91 14.72 -5.84
C LEU A 94 -9.78 14.01 -7.20
N PRO A 95 -10.85 13.97 -8.03
CA PRO A 95 -10.84 13.20 -9.26
C PRO A 95 -9.72 13.64 -10.22
N LEU A 96 -9.38 14.94 -10.25
CA LEU A 96 -8.31 15.48 -11.10
C LEU A 96 -6.90 15.06 -10.66
N PHE A 97 -6.71 14.65 -9.40
CA PHE A 97 -5.42 14.13 -8.93
C PHE A 97 -5.19 12.72 -9.47
N PHE A 98 -6.23 11.89 -9.46
CA PHE A 98 -6.16 10.49 -9.89
C PHE A 98 -6.32 10.33 -11.41
N ASP A 99 -6.85 11.33 -12.10
CA ASP A 99 -7.01 11.33 -13.55
C ASP A 99 -5.66 11.10 -14.26
N GLY A 100 -5.58 10.02 -15.03
CA GLY A 100 -4.37 9.61 -15.75
C GLY A 100 -3.27 8.96 -14.90
N VAL A 101 -3.47 8.78 -13.58
CA VAL A 101 -2.49 8.09 -12.73
C VAL A 101 -2.58 6.59 -12.94
N SER A 102 -1.58 6.02 -13.59
CA SER A 102 -1.57 4.62 -14.04
C SER A 102 -0.25 3.92 -13.72
N VAL A 103 -0.34 2.60 -13.54
CA VAL A 103 0.77 1.69 -13.30
C VAL A 103 0.61 0.54 -14.29
N PHE A 104 1.63 0.29 -15.11
CA PHE A 104 1.58 -0.70 -16.21
C PHE A 104 0.35 -0.53 -17.14
N GLU A 105 0.04 0.72 -17.50
CA GLU A 105 -1.11 1.09 -18.36
C GLU A 105 -2.49 0.87 -17.74
N GLU A 106 -2.56 0.46 -16.47
CA GLU A 106 -3.81 0.28 -15.73
C GLU A 106 -3.99 1.41 -14.69
N PRO A 107 -5.22 1.87 -14.40
CA PRO A 107 -5.45 2.84 -13.32
C PRO A 107 -4.85 2.35 -11.99
N LEU A 108 -4.16 3.24 -11.28
CA LEU A 108 -3.41 2.87 -10.07
C LEU A 108 -4.27 2.14 -9.03
N ILE A 109 -5.50 2.62 -8.81
CA ILE A 109 -6.43 2.02 -7.84
C ILE A 109 -6.88 0.62 -8.28
N GLU A 110 -7.09 0.41 -9.59
CA GLU A 110 -7.42 -0.90 -10.13
C GLU A 110 -6.25 -1.87 -9.96
N LYS A 111 -5.02 -1.40 -10.22
CA LYS A 111 -3.83 -2.22 -10.06
C LYS A 111 -3.60 -2.62 -8.59
N LEU A 112 -3.85 -1.72 -7.65
CA LEU A 112 -3.81 -2.03 -6.23
C LEU A 112 -4.90 -3.04 -5.84
N ARG A 113 -6.12 -2.90 -6.36
CA ARG A 113 -7.21 -3.84 -6.10
C ARG A 113 -6.85 -5.26 -6.53
N GLN A 114 -6.23 -5.44 -7.69
CA GLN A 114 -5.77 -6.75 -8.16
C GLN A 114 -4.80 -7.42 -7.16
N VAL A 115 -3.86 -6.65 -6.59
CA VAL A 115 -2.93 -7.17 -5.57
C VAL A 115 -3.69 -7.55 -4.29
N VAL A 116 -4.63 -6.72 -3.85
CA VAL A 116 -5.48 -7.00 -2.68
C VAL A 116 -6.30 -8.27 -2.87
N ASP A 117 -6.91 -8.44 -4.03
CA ASP A 117 -7.71 -9.62 -4.37
C ASP A 117 -6.87 -10.90 -4.41
N ALA A 118 -5.64 -10.82 -4.95
CA ALA A 118 -4.69 -11.94 -4.96
C ALA A 118 -4.31 -12.37 -3.53
N LEU A 119 -3.96 -11.42 -2.66
CA LEU A 119 -3.60 -11.70 -1.27
C LEU A 119 -4.80 -12.23 -0.46
N HIS A 120 -6.00 -11.67 -0.67
CA HIS A 120 -7.23 -12.15 -0.05
C HIS A 120 -7.53 -13.61 -0.46
N SER A 121 -7.37 -13.94 -1.74
CA SER A 121 -7.60 -15.28 -2.26
C SER A 121 -6.64 -16.29 -1.65
N TYR A 122 -5.37 -15.93 -1.47
CA TYR A 122 -4.38 -16.76 -0.80
C TYR A 122 -4.69 -16.94 0.70
N ALA A 123 -5.06 -15.87 1.40
CA ALA A 123 -5.49 -15.96 2.80
C ALA A 123 -6.75 -16.84 2.99
N GLY A 124 -7.63 -16.87 1.98
CA GLY A 124 -8.88 -17.63 1.95
C GLY A 124 -8.76 -19.15 1.69
N HIS A 125 -7.54 -19.71 1.58
CA HIS A 125 -7.24 -21.11 1.25
C HIS A 125 -7.24 -21.46 -0.27
N SER A 126 -6.91 -20.52 -1.15
CA SER A 126 -6.57 -20.89 -2.53
C SER A 126 -5.33 -21.81 -2.57
N ALA A 127 -5.37 -22.83 -3.43
CA ALA A 127 -4.25 -23.76 -3.65
C ALA A 127 -3.18 -23.20 -4.61
N GLU A 128 -3.41 -22.01 -5.19
CA GLU A 128 -2.47 -21.39 -6.11
C GLU A 128 -1.32 -20.72 -5.35
N PRO A 129 -0.06 -21.05 -5.68
CA PRO A 129 1.08 -20.34 -5.11
C PRO A 129 1.07 -18.89 -5.61
N LEU A 130 1.25 -17.95 -4.68
CA LEU A 130 1.49 -16.55 -5.02
C LEU A 130 2.97 -16.34 -5.34
N ASP A 131 3.24 -15.56 -6.38
CA ASP A 131 4.57 -15.01 -6.64
C ASP A 131 4.75 -13.73 -5.82
N PHE A 132 5.34 -13.86 -4.63
CA PHE A 132 5.54 -12.72 -3.73
C PHE A 132 6.54 -11.69 -4.26
N ASP A 133 7.48 -12.10 -5.11
CA ASP A 133 8.43 -11.18 -5.75
C ASP A 133 7.71 -10.30 -6.78
N GLU A 134 6.82 -10.90 -7.58
CA GLU A 134 5.97 -10.16 -8.51
C GLU A 134 5.05 -9.18 -7.76
N LEU A 135 4.35 -9.64 -6.72
CA LEU A 135 3.47 -8.78 -5.94
C LEU A 135 4.25 -7.63 -5.27
N SER A 136 5.44 -7.92 -4.73
CA SER A 136 6.32 -6.90 -4.17
C SER A 136 6.70 -5.86 -5.21
N TYR A 137 7.13 -6.28 -6.40
CA TYR A 137 7.48 -5.38 -7.50
C TYR A 137 6.31 -4.47 -7.92
N ILE A 138 5.10 -5.03 -8.04
CA ILE A 138 3.90 -4.25 -8.36
C ILE A 138 3.64 -3.19 -7.30
N LEU A 139 3.74 -3.53 -6.01
CA LEU A 139 3.57 -2.57 -4.91
C LEU A 139 4.62 -1.46 -4.93
N GLN A 140 5.87 -1.75 -5.29
CA GLN A 140 6.91 -0.72 -5.44
C GLN A 140 6.58 0.28 -6.55
N GLU A 141 6.11 -0.20 -7.70
CA GLU A 141 5.74 0.67 -8.81
C GLU A 141 4.48 1.49 -8.50
N ILE A 142 3.51 0.92 -7.76
CA ILE A 142 2.36 1.70 -7.22
C ILE A 142 2.86 2.81 -6.28
N ALA A 143 3.69 2.47 -5.28
CA ALA A 143 4.20 3.43 -4.31
C ALA A 143 4.98 4.57 -4.99
N LYS A 144 5.88 4.23 -5.91
CA LYS A 144 6.69 5.17 -6.67
C LYS A 144 5.84 6.09 -7.57
N THR A 145 4.83 5.53 -8.22
CA THR A 145 3.90 6.33 -9.04
C THR A 145 3.17 7.36 -8.18
N LEU A 146 2.66 6.93 -7.03
CA LEU A 146 1.98 7.83 -6.09
C LEU A 146 2.91 8.90 -5.52
N GLU A 147 4.17 8.57 -5.24
CA GLU A 147 5.19 9.53 -4.81
C GLU A 147 5.49 10.61 -5.86
N VAL A 148 5.62 10.21 -7.13
CA VAL A 148 5.86 11.16 -8.23
C VAL A 148 4.72 12.16 -8.33
N GLU A 149 3.47 11.68 -8.28
CA GLU A 149 2.31 12.57 -8.31
C GLU A 149 2.21 13.44 -7.06
N LEU A 150 2.57 12.93 -5.88
CA LEU A 150 2.65 13.72 -4.65
C LEU A 150 3.65 14.87 -4.76
N VAL A 151 4.85 14.61 -5.29
CA VAL A 151 5.87 15.66 -5.51
C VAL A 151 5.36 16.69 -6.52
N ARG A 152 4.72 16.23 -7.59
CA ARG A 152 4.14 17.11 -8.61
C ARG A 152 3.05 18.01 -8.02
N SER A 153 2.13 17.46 -7.22
CA SER A 153 1.07 18.23 -6.57
C SER A 153 1.61 19.25 -5.56
N LYS A 154 2.61 18.88 -4.75
CA LYS A 154 3.29 19.82 -3.84
C LYS A 154 3.87 21.02 -4.59
N HIS A 155 4.62 20.77 -5.67
CA HIS A 155 5.21 21.82 -6.50
C HIS A 155 4.17 22.73 -7.17
N LEU A 156 3.02 22.17 -7.58
CA LEU A 156 1.93 22.96 -8.14
C LEU A 156 1.28 23.85 -7.08
N MET A 157 1.10 23.35 -5.86
CA MET A 157 0.55 24.14 -4.76
C MET A 157 1.46 25.31 -4.36
N GLU A 158 2.77 25.09 -4.31
CA GLU A 158 3.76 26.13 -4.00
C GLU A 158 3.80 27.26 -5.04
N LYS A 159 3.39 27.01 -6.28
CA LYS A 159 3.35 28.03 -7.35
C LYS A 159 2.08 28.88 -7.39
N VAL A 160 1.04 28.45 -6.67
CA VAL A 160 -0.28 29.11 -6.66
C VAL A 160 -0.41 30.07 -5.46
N VAL A 161 0.48 29.97 -4.48
CA VAL A 161 0.64 30.89 -3.33
C VAL A 161 1.65 31.98 -3.66
#